data_AF-A0A930ZGX6-F1
#
_entry.id   AF-A0A930ZGX6-F1
#
_cell.length_a   1.000
_cell.length_b   1.000
_cell.length_c   1.000
_cell.angle_alpha   90.00
_cell.angle_beta   90.00
_cell.angle_gamma   90.00
#
_symmetry.space_group_name_H-M   'P 1'
#
loop_
_entity.id
_entity.type
_entity.pdbx_description
1 polymer ?
#
loop_
_entity_poly.entity_id
_entity_poly.type
_entity_poly.pdbx_seq_one_letter_code
_entity_poly.pdbx_strand_id
1 'polypeptide(L)' 'MNTFALAWILLLAFTLFNTYAVYRLLKPRGRMDLFWIPIASSAIPMVLFALWPGAFTLLAFPLLQSAGFWLLFRLLSQSR' A
#
# COMPACT_ATOMS: atom_id res chain seq x y z
N MET A 1 10.55 -16.37 17.24
CA MET A 1 9.36 -15.63 16.77
C MET A 1 8.77 -16.36 15.58
N ASN A 2 7.45 -16.47 15.50
CA ASN A 2 6.77 -17.12 14.38
C ASN A 2 7.00 -16.31 13.08
N THR A 3 7.44 -16.95 12.00
CA THR A 3 7.66 -16.32 10.68
C THR A 3 6.42 -15.57 10.19
N PHE A 4 5.22 -16.07 10.47
CA PHE A 4 3.97 -15.38 10.15
C PHE A 4 3.76 -14.10 10.94
N ALA A 5 4.19 -14.06 12.22
CA ALA A 5 4.11 -12.85 13.02
C ALA A 5 5.06 -11.77 12.50
N LEU A 6 6.27 -12.14 12.10
CA LEU A 6 7.22 -11.24 11.45
C LEU A 6 6.66 -10.68 10.13
N ALA A 7 6.04 -11.53 9.31
CA ALA A 7 5.40 -11.13 8.07
C ALA A 7 4.30 -10.08 8.31
N TRP A 8 3.44 -10.30 9.31
CA TRP A 8 2.41 -9.32 9.71
C TRP A 8 3.00 -8.00 10.19
N ILE A 9 4.03 -8.04 11.03
CA ILE A 9 4.71 -6.84 11.53
C ILE A 9 5.27 -6.03 10.35
N LEU A 10 5.93 -6.70 9.40
CA LEU A 10 6.46 -6.04 8.21
C LEU A 10 5.35 -5.45 7.33
N LEU A 11 4.30 -6.21 7.04
CA LEU A 11 3.16 -5.74 6.25
C LEU A 11 2.53 -4.48 6.84
N LEU A 12 2.28 -4.48 8.15
CA LEU A 12 1.70 -3.33 8.85
C LEU A 12 2.66 -2.13 8.88
N ALA A 13 3.93 -2.36 9.19
CA ALA A 13 4.94 -1.31 9.24
C ALA A 13 5.12 -0.63 7.87
N PHE A 14 5.26 -1.42 6.80
CA PHE A 14 5.37 -0.90 5.44
C PHE A 14 4.10 -0.17 5.00
N THR A 15 2.93 -0.70 5.34
CA THR A 15 1.66 -0.04 5.01
C THR A 15 1.54 1.33 5.67
N LEU A 16 1.85 1.43 6.96
CA LEU A 16 1.83 2.69 7.69
C LEU A 16 2.82 3.68 7.08
N PHE A 17 4.06 3.24 6.82
CA PHE A 17 5.09 4.07 6.22
C PHE A 17 4.67 4.61 4.84
N ASN A 18 4.21 3.72 3.96
CA ASN A 18 3.82 4.08 2.60
C ASN A 18 2.57 4.97 2.57
N THR A 19 1.59 4.67 3.40
CA THR A 19 0.39 5.51 3.54
C THR A 19 0.74 6.91 4.06
N TYR A 20 1.64 7.00 5.05
CA TYR A 20 2.13 8.28 5.56
C TYR A 20 2.92 9.07 4.51
N ALA A 21 3.77 8.39 3.73
CA ALA A 21 4.50 9.03 2.63
C ALA A 21 3.54 9.63 1.59
N VAL A 22 2.50 8.89 1.20
CA VAL A 22 1.45 9.40 0.29
C VAL A 22 0.66 10.54 0.92
N TYR A 23 0.29 10.43 2.20
CA TYR A 23 -0.39 11.52 2.92
C TYR A 23 0.42 12.82 2.84
N ARG A 24 1.72 12.75 3.13
CA ARG A 24 2.63 13.91 3.07
C ARG A 24 2.77 14.45 1.65
N LEU A 25 2.65 13.60 0.63
CA LEU A 25 2.66 14.00 -0.78
C LEU A 25 1.35 14.68 -1.21
N LEU A 26 0.20 14.12 -0.83
CA LEU A 26 -1.12 14.57 -1.28
C LEU A 26 -1.63 15.80 -0.51
N LYS A 27 -1.40 15.87 0.81
CA LYS A 27 -1.92 16.94 1.67
C LYS A 27 -1.53 18.35 1.18
N PRO A 28 -0.25 18.66 0.86
CA PRO A 28 0.14 19.98 0.38
C PRO A 28 -0.42 20.31 -1.02
N ARG A 29 -0.81 19.28 -1.80
CA ARG A 29 -1.36 19.43 -3.15
C ARG A 29 -2.89 19.54 -3.15
N GLY A 30 -3.54 19.44 -1.99
CA GLY A 30 -5.00 19.42 -1.89
C GLY A 30 -5.66 18.19 -2.51
N ARG A 31 -4.90 17.12 -2.79
CA ARG A 31 -5.36 15.93 -3.53
C ARG A 31 -5.63 14.71 -2.66
N MET A 32 -6.34 14.95 -1.56
CA MET A 32 -6.74 13.89 -0.63
C MET A 32 -7.80 12.95 -1.23
N ASP A 33 -8.42 13.35 -2.34
CA ASP A 33 -9.29 12.50 -3.18
C ASP A 33 -8.57 11.23 -3.66
N LEU A 34 -7.24 11.26 -3.83
CA LEU A 34 -6.45 10.11 -4.28
C LEU A 34 -5.95 9.22 -3.13
N PHE A 35 -6.28 9.55 -1.88
CA PHE A 35 -5.75 8.85 -0.71
C PHE A 35 -6.31 7.42 -0.55
N TRP A 36 -7.42 7.08 -1.22
CA TRP A 36 -7.93 5.71 -1.25
C TRP A 36 -6.99 4.73 -1.97
N ILE A 37 -6.14 5.22 -2.88
CA ILE A 37 -5.24 4.37 -3.69
C ILE A 37 -4.23 3.60 -2.81
N PRO A 38 -3.40 4.26 -1.96
CA PRO A 38 -2.50 3.53 -1.06
C PRO A 38 -3.23 2.64 -0.05
N ILE A 39 -4.45 3.01 0.35
CA ILE A 39 -5.26 2.19 1.26
C ILE A 39 -5.68 0.90 0.56
N ALA A 40 -6.27 0.99 -0.64
CA ALA A 40 -6.72 -0.16 -1.40
C ALA A 40 -5.55 -1.08 -1.79
N SER A 41 -4.43 -0.51 -2.24
CA SER A 41 -3.25 -1.28 -2.64
C SER A 41 -2.58 -2.03 -1.48
N SER A 42 -2.83 -1.62 -0.23
CA SER A 42 -2.34 -2.30 0.97
C SER A 42 -3.37 -3.26 1.57
N ALA A 43 -4.65 -2.88 1.59
CA ALA A 43 -5.72 -3.68 2.18
C ALA A 43 -5.96 -4.99 1.42
N ILE A 44 -5.95 -4.96 0.08
CA ILE A 44 -6.15 -6.16 -0.74
C ILE A 44 -5.11 -7.25 -0.42
N PRO A 45 -3.78 -6.99 -0.47
CA PRO A 45 -2.79 -8.01 -0.14
C PRO A 45 -2.81 -8.41 1.34
N MET A 46 -3.18 -7.52 2.26
CA MET A 46 -3.39 -7.90 3.67
C MET A 46 -4.54 -8.90 3.85
N VAL A 47 -5.66 -8.67 3.18
CA VAL A 47 -6.81 -9.59 3.20
C VAL A 47 -6.42 -10.92 2.57
N LEU A 48 -5.73 -10.91 1.43
CA LEU A 48 -5.22 -12.13 0.81
C LEU A 48 -4.28 -12.91 1.72
N PHE A 49 -3.36 -12.23 2.41
CA PHE A 49 -2.44 -12.86 3.35
C PHE A 49 -3.15 -13.41 4.60
N ALA A 50 -4.21 -12.75 5.07
CA ALA A 50 -5.04 -13.24 6.18
C ALA A 50 -5.81 -14.51 5.81
N LEU A 51 -6.35 -14.57 4.60
CA LEU A 51 -7.16 -15.71 4.12
C LEU A 51 -6.30 -16.90 3.70
N TRP A 52 -5.18 -16.65 3.03
CA TRP A 52 -4.27 -17.68 2.52
C TRP A 52 -2.82 -17.29 2.81
N PRO A 53 -2.34 -17.48 4.05
CA PRO A 53 -1.00 -17.07 4.43
C PRO A 53 0.04 -17.91 3.68
N GLY A 54 0.75 -17.26 2.75
CA GLY A 54 1.79 -17.90 1.95
C GLY A 54 2.76 -16.91 1.31
N ALA A 55 3.85 -17.44 0.74
CA ALA A 55 4.87 -16.61 0.09
C ALA A 55 4.30 -15.81 -1.10
N PHE A 56 3.39 -16.40 -1.89
CA PHE A 56 2.76 -15.72 -3.02
C PHE A 56 1.90 -14.52 -2.58
N THR A 57 1.13 -14.66 -1.50
CA THR A 57 0.34 -13.56 -0.93
C THR A 57 1.23 -12.47 -0.31
N LEU A 58 2.42 -12.83 0.19
CA LEU A 58 3.39 -11.84 0.65
C LEU A 58 3.99 -11.05 -0.51
N LEU A 59 4.27 -11.70 -1.65
CA LEU A 59 4.76 -11.04 -2.85
C LEU A 59 3.69 -10.16 -3.52
N ALA A 60 2.42 -10.46 -3.34
CA ALA A 60 1.33 -9.61 -3.83
C ALA A 60 1.38 -8.20 -3.21
N PHE A 61 1.88 -8.07 -1.97
CA PHE A 61 1.98 -6.79 -1.28
C PHE A 61 2.83 -5.75 -2.02
N PRO A 62 4.14 -5.97 -2.27
CA PRO A 62 4.97 -5.00 -2.99
C PRO A 62 4.49 -4.77 -4.43
N LEU A 63 3.90 -5.78 -5.09
CA LEU A 63 3.40 -5.65 -6.46
C LEU A 63 2.19 -4.71 -6.54
N LEU A 64 1.17 -4.95 -5.71
CA LEU A 64 -0.03 -4.10 -5.67
C LEU A 64 0.28 -2.70 -5.16
N GLN A 65 1.17 -2.58 -4.17
CA GLN A 65 1.69 -1.29 -3.72
C GLN A 65 2.36 -0.52 -4.86
N SER A 66 3.27 -1.15 -5.61
CA SER A 66 3.95 -0.53 -6.75
C SER A 66 2.97 -0.08 -7.84
N ALA A 67 1.99 -0.91 -8.17
CA ALA A 67 0.93 -0.58 -9.11
C ALA A 67 0.07 0.60 -8.63
N GLY A 68 -0.29 0.63 -7.34
CA GLY A 68 -1.01 1.73 -6.73
C GLY A 68 -0.23 3.05 -6.76
N PHE A 69 1.06 3.02 -6.44
CA PHE A 69 1.94 4.18 -6.55
C PHE A 69 2.06 4.68 -7.98
N TRP A 70 2.27 3.77 -8.94
CA TRP A 70 2.32 4.13 -10.36
C TRP A 70 1.04 4.81 -10.84
N LEU A 71 -0.13 4.26 -10.48
CA LEU A 71 -1.43 4.86 -10.78
C LEU A 71 -1.56 6.24 -10.13
N LEU A 72 -1.19 6.37 -8.86
CA LEU A 72 -1.24 7.63 -8.11
C LEU A 72 -0.37 8.71 -8.77
N PHE A 73 0.86 8.37 -9.17
CA PHE A 73 1.73 9.31 -9.87
C PHE A 73 1.16 9.71 -11.24
N ARG A 74 0.59 8.77 -11.98
CA ARG A 74 -0.05 9.06 -13.28
C ARG A 74 -1.20 10.06 -13.11
N LEU A 75 -2.06 9.86 -12.10
CA LEU A 75 -3.20 10.75 -11.81
C LEU A 75 -2.74 12.13 -11.32
N LEU A 76 -1.69 12.19 -10.50
CA LEU A 76 -1.11 13.46 -10.07
C LEU A 76 -0.48 14.24 -11.22
N SER A 77 0.16 13.55 -12.18
CA SER A 77 0.76 14.19 -13.36
C SER A 77 -0.28 14.72 -14.35
N GLN A 78 -1.46 14.11 -14.43
CA GLN A 78 -2.55 14.52 -15.34
C GLN A 78 -3.32 15.76 -14.87
N SER A 79 -3.11 16.23 -13.65
CA SER A 79 -3.82 17.39 -13.09
C SER A 79 -3.01 18.68 -13.08
N ARG A 80 -2.02 18.78 -13.96
CA ARG A 80 -1.41 20.04 -14.38
C ARG A 80 -1.98 20.42 -15.73
#